data_AF-A0A0M1VWJ4-F1
#
_entry.id   AF-A0A0M1VWJ4-F1
#
_cell.length_a   1.000
_cell.length_b   1.000
_cell.length_c   1.000
_cell.angle_alpha   90.00
_cell.angle_beta   90.00
_cell.angle_gamma   90.00
#
_symmetry.space_group_name_H-M   'P 1'
#
loop_
_entity.id
_entity.type
_entity.pdbx_description
1 polymer ?
#
loop_
_entity_poly.entity_id
_entity_poly.type
_entity_poly.pdbx_seq_one_letter_code
_entity_poly.pdbx_strand_id
1 'polypeptide(L)'
;MIDFYHQLREKMITTMQTSLKQIRQVLGFGVQEFSELIGLSRQTINNLETQKNKMSSTQYIAICAVIDYYIKDKPELLKVILSILSSNKDDSINDRLENCENKSFLRDWFSSFPDDSKIFNFSLNEISVIDDKYFNEIAENYKIFLDQTILLSENIEDIIQILAKAMEENNNKFIIPLKVIEEIQKQMIYSNKEKVNTQGIDILEKLQSRNLVDIRGEVTDINITSTFLSVFAKFKSLYRLALITNDIKLASQISALNNESIEGFNILVLKYEVGVGIKKWEENDEKDINFVIQGMEDMENN
;
A
#
# COMPACT_ATOMS: atom_id res chain seq x y z
N MET A 1 -0.62 11.64 -8.30
CA MET A 1 -1.11 10.46 -7.55
C MET A 1 -0.50 10.56 -6.15
N ILE A 2 -1.31 10.85 -5.14
CA ILE A 2 -0.84 11.26 -3.80
C ILE A 2 -0.52 10.02 -2.96
N ASP A 3 0.69 9.99 -2.37
CA ASP A 3 1.23 9.01 -1.40
C ASP A 3 0.18 8.62 -0.33
N PHE A 4 0.01 7.33 -0.02
CA PHE A 4 -0.94 6.84 1.01
C PHE A 4 -0.72 7.55 2.34
N TYR A 5 0.53 7.68 2.78
CA TYR A 5 0.85 8.37 4.03
C TYR A 5 0.57 9.87 3.93
N HIS A 6 0.74 10.45 2.75
CA HIS A 6 0.28 11.81 2.50
C HIS A 6 -1.25 11.91 2.61
N GLN A 7 -2.03 10.96 2.06
CA GLN A 7 -3.49 10.97 2.20
C GLN A 7 -3.92 10.79 3.66
N LEU A 8 -3.25 9.90 4.40
CA LEU A 8 -3.46 9.69 5.82
C LEU A 8 -3.21 10.98 6.62
N ARG A 9 -2.06 11.63 6.40
CA ARG A 9 -1.73 12.93 7.02
C ARG A 9 -2.75 14.02 6.68
N GLU A 10 -3.17 14.12 5.42
CA GLU A 10 -4.19 15.09 5.00
C GLU A 10 -5.54 14.86 5.68
N LYS A 11 -5.95 13.59 5.85
CA LYS A 11 -7.16 13.24 6.59
C LYS A 11 -7.02 13.60 8.07
N MET A 12 -5.89 13.28 8.71
CA MET A 12 -5.62 13.66 10.10
C MET A 12 -5.74 15.18 10.31
N ILE A 13 -5.14 15.97 9.40
CA ILE A 13 -5.25 17.43 9.41
C ILE A 13 -6.71 17.87 9.25
N THR A 14 -7.44 17.30 8.30
CA THR A 14 -8.83 17.68 7.99
C THR A 14 -9.77 17.37 9.14
N THR A 15 -9.67 16.19 9.75
CA THR A 15 -10.48 15.80 10.92
C THR A 15 -10.17 16.71 12.10
N MET A 16 -8.89 16.95 12.42
CA MET A 16 -8.51 17.85 13.49
C MET A 16 -9.02 19.27 13.26
N GLN A 17 -8.92 19.78 12.04
CA GLN A 17 -9.41 21.12 11.71
C GLN A 17 -10.92 21.23 11.90
N THR A 18 -11.69 20.24 11.46
CA THR A 18 -13.14 20.19 11.64
C THR A 18 -13.53 20.16 13.12
N SER A 19 -12.76 19.43 13.92
CA SER A 19 -13.00 19.29 15.36
C SER A 19 -12.39 20.41 16.22
N LEU A 20 -11.56 21.30 15.66
CA LEU A 20 -10.68 22.19 16.41
C LEU A 20 -11.40 23.04 17.45
N LYS A 21 -12.55 23.61 17.07
CA LYS A 21 -13.35 24.45 17.97
C LYS A 21 -13.86 23.68 19.18
N GLN A 22 -14.39 22.48 18.96
CA GLN A 22 -14.92 21.61 20.02
C GLN A 22 -13.79 21.15 20.93
N ILE A 23 -12.65 20.74 20.36
CA ILE A 23 -11.46 20.33 21.12
C ILE A 23 -10.96 21.48 22.01
N ARG A 24 -10.80 22.69 21.46
CA ARG A 24 -10.39 23.86 22.26
C ARG A 24 -11.35 24.12 23.43
N GLN A 25 -12.66 24.01 23.20
CA GLN A 25 -13.67 24.21 24.23
C GLN A 25 -13.59 23.15 25.33
N VAL A 26 -13.37 21.87 24.96
CA VAL A 26 -13.19 20.78 25.92
C VAL A 26 -11.92 20.95 26.76
N LEU A 27 -10.85 21.48 26.17
CA LEU A 27 -9.64 21.84 26.91
C LEU A 27 -9.84 23.06 27.84
N GLY A 28 -10.96 23.78 27.69
CA GLY A 28 -11.32 24.93 28.53
C GLY A 28 -10.75 26.28 28.08
N PHE A 29 -10.18 26.37 26.87
CA PHE A 29 -9.50 27.59 26.43
C PHE A 29 -10.40 28.56 25.67
N GLY A 30 -10.20 29.85 25.94
CA GLY A 30 -10.64 30.91 25.03
C GLY A 30 -9.82 30.91 23.73
N VAL A 31 -10.35 31.52 22.66
CA VAL A 31 -9.62 31.60 21.38
C VAL A 31 -8.28 32.35 21.54
N GLN A 32 -8.26 33.42 22.34
CA GLN A 32 -7.05 34.21 22.58
C GLN A 32 -5.98 33.39 23.29
N GLU A 33 -6.34 32.80 24.43
CA GLU A 33 -5.44 31.95 25.23
C GLU A 33 -4.89 30.78 24.42
N PHE A 34 -5.76 30.08 23.67
CA PHE A 34 -5.32 28.98 22.81
C PHE A 34 -4.38 29.44 21.70
N SER A 35 -4.61 30.64 21.13
CA SER A 35 -3.74 31.19 20.11
C SER A 35 -2.34 31.51 20.64
N GLU A 36 -2.25 32.01 21.88
CA GLU A 36 -0.98 32.29 22.56
C GLU A 36 -0.20 31.00 22.84
N LEU A 37 -0.89 29.94 23.32
CA LEU A 37 -0.28 28.63 23.58
C LEU A 37 0.32 27.99 22.32
N ILE A 38 -0.35 28.12 21.17
CA ILE A 38 0.13 27.56 19.90
C ILE A 38 1.20 28.46 19.25
N GLY A 39 1.26 29.74 19.63
CA GLY A 39 2.12 30.73 18.98
C GLY A 39 1.55 31.26 17.66
N LEU A 40 0.22 31.36 17.56
CA LEU A 40 -0.50 31.90 16.40
C LEU A 40 -1.32 33.12 16.80
N SER A 41 -1.72 33.93 15.80
CA SER A 41 -2.66 35.02 16.08
C SER A 41 -4.07 34.48 16.34
N ARG A 42 -4.86 35.20 17.14
CA ARG A 42 -6.29 34.93 17.34
C ARG A 42 -7.06 34.84 16.01
N GLN A 43 -6.73 35.70 15.05
CA GLN A 43 -7.31 35.69 13.70
C GLN A 43 -7.03 34.35 13.00
N THR A 44 -5.82 33.84 13.13
CA THR A 44 -5.41 32.55 12.53
C THR A 44 -6.25 31.41 13.11
N ILE A 45 -6.37 31.30 14.44
CA ILE A 45 -7.20 30.25 15.07
C ILE A 45 -8.65 30.35 14.62
N ASN A 46 -9.25 31.55 14.60
CA ASN A 46 -10.61 31.75 14.10
C ASN A 46 -10.78 31.28 12.65
N ASN A 47 -9.81 31.59 11.77
CA ASN A 47 -9.85 31.18 10.37
C ASN A 47 -9.72 29.65 10.23
N LEU A 48 -8.93 28.99 11.08
CA LEU A 48 -8.81 27.54 11.10
C LEU A 48 -10.12 26.88 11.57
N GLU A 49 -10.71 27.37 12.67
CA GLU A 49 -11.98 26.85 13.22
C GLU A 49 -13.17 27.04 12.28
N THR A 50 -13.17 28.12 11.49
CA THR A 50 -14.20 28.40 10.48
C THR A 50 -13.87 27.83 9.11
N GLN A 51 -12.75 27.10 8.99
CA GLN A 51 -12.26 26.50 7.75
C GLN A 51 -12.07 27.49 6.59
N LYS A 52 -11.94 28.79 6.89
CA LYS A 52 -11.62 29.82 5.89
C LYS A 52 -10.24 29.60 5.27
N ASN A 53 -9.30 29.14 6.10
CA ASN A 53 -7.95 28.77 5.67
C ASN A 53 -7.73 27.29 5.95
N LYS A 54 -7.10 26.58 5.01
CA LYS A 54 -6.68 25.20 5.24
C LYS A 54 -5.57 25.15 6.29
N MET A 55 -5.69 24.22 7.25
CA MET A 55 -4.66 23.96 8.24
C MET A 55 -3.42 23.35 7.58
N SER A 56 -2.24 23.89 7.89
CA SER A 56 -0.96 23.32 7.46
C SER A 56 -0.47 22.25 8.43
N SER A 57 0.43 21.36 7.97
CA SER A 57 1.06 20.33 8.83
C SER A 57 1.74 20.92 10.07
N THR A 58 2.41 22.07 9.94
CA THR A 58 3.05 22.73 11.09
C THR A 58 2.03 23.19 12.13
N GLN A 59 0.90 23.75 11.69
CA GLN A 59 -0.18 24.16 12.59
C GLN A 59 -0.84 22.95 13.27
N TYR A 60 -1.07 21.88 12.51
CA TYR A 60 -1.58 20.63 13.04
C TYR A 60 -0.66 20.07 14.14
N ILE A 61 0.65 19.96 13.87
CA ILE A 61 1.64 19.49 14.84
C ILE A 61 1.65 20.36 16.10
N ALA A 62 1.59 21.69 15.96
CA ALA A 62 1.57 22.60 17.10
C ALA A 62 0.31 22.42 17.97
N ILE A 63 -0.85 22.22 17.34
CA ILE A 63 -2.11 21.90 18.03
C ILE A 63 -2.01 20.55 18.75
N CYS A 64 -1.49 19.52 18.10
CA CYS A 64 -1.27 18.20 18.71
C CYS A 64 -0.34 18.28 19.93
N ALA A 65 0.72 19.09 19.86
CA ALA A 65 1.64 19.29 20.98
C ALA A 65 0.94 19.89 22.21
N VAL A 66 0.09 20.90 21.99
CA VAL A 66 -0.72 21.49 23.06
C VAL A 66 -1.69 20.46 23.64
N ILE A 67 -2.43 19.73 22.79
CA ILE A 67 -3.37 18.70 23.23
C ILE A 67 -2.66 17.62 24.06
N ASP A 68 -1.57 17.05 23.55
CA ASP A 68 -0.80 15.99 24.22
C ASP A 68 -0.28 16.45 25.60
N TYR A 69 0.19 17.70 25.69
CA TYR A 69 0.63 18.28 26.96
C TYR A 69 -0.50 18.31 28.00
N TYR A 70 -1.70 18.76 27.63
CA TYR A 70 -2.82 18.87 28.55
C TYR A 70 -3.46 17.52 28.92
N ILE A 71 -3.47 16.55 28.00
CA ILE A 71 -3.98 15.20 28.28
C ILE A 71 -3.09 14.47 29.28
N LYS A 72 -1.78 14.76 29.31
CA LYS A 72 -0.85 14.14 30.27
C LYS A 72 -1.29 14.30 31.72
N ASP A 73 -1.81 15.48 32.06
CA ASP A 73 -2.27 15.80 33.42
C ASP A 73 -3.76 15.54 33.62
N LYS A 74 -4.52 15.35 32.52
CA LYS A 74 -5.99 15.17 32.50
C LYS A 74 -6.41 14.08 31.50
N PRO A 75 -6.12 12.80 31.80
CA PRO A 75 -6.37 11.68 30.87
C PRO A 75 -7.85 11.50 30.53
N GLU A 76 -8.78 12.00 31.35
CA GLU A 76 -10.22 12.00 31.07
C GLU A 76 -10.60 12.80 29.81
N LEU A 77 -9.82 13.83 29.47
CA LEU A 77 -10.06 14.65 28.29
C LEU A 77 -9.79 13.87 27.00
N LEU A 78 -8.90 12.87 27.04
CA LEU A 78 -8.57 12.04 25.88
C LEU A 78 -9.82 11.36 25.32
N LYS A 79 -10.64 10.74 26.17
CA LYS A 79 -11.85 10.03 25.74
C LYS A 79 -12.84 10.97 25.05
N VAL A 80 -13.00 12.18 25.57
CA VAL A 80 -13.89 13.20 25.00
C VAL A 80 -13.37 13.67 23.65
N ILE A 81 -12.07 13.97 23.55
CA ILE A 81 -11.43 14.41 22.30
C ILE A 81 -11.50 13.32 21.23
N LEU A 82 -11.26 12.05 21.58
CA LEU A 82 -11.39 10.94 20.63
C LEU A 82 -12.82 10.78 20.14
N SER A 83 -13.83 10.92 21.02
CA SER A 83 -15.24 10.89 20.63
C SER A 83 -15.59 12.01 19.64
N ILE A 84 -15.08 13.22 19.89
CA ILE A 84 -15.24 14.36 18.99
C ILE A 84 -14.60 14.08 17.62
N LEU A 85 -13.36 13.60 17.61
CA LEU A 85 -12.65 13.30 16.38
C LEU A 85 -13.39 12.21 15.58
N SER A 86 -13.77 11.10 16.23
CA SER A 86 -14.52 10.02 15.59
C SER A 86 -15.86 10.47 15.03
N SER A 87 -16.57 11.37 15.72
CA SER A 87 -17.86 11.91 15.22
C SER A 87 -17.70 12.82 13.99
N ASN A 88 -16.48 13.28 13.70
CA ASN A 88 -16.14 14.11 12.55
C ASN A 88 -15.21 13.40 11.56
N LYS A 89 -14.98 12.08 11.71
CA LYS A 89 -14.29 11.27 10.71
C LYS A 89 -15.22 10.98 9.54
N ASP A 90 -14.63 10.86 8.36
CA ASP A 90 -15.26 10.29 7.18
C ASP A 90 -14.96 8.78 7.19
N ASP A 91 -15.96 7.91 6.96
CA ASP A 91 -15.96 6.45 7.19
C ASP A 91 -14.95 5.64 6.32
N SER A 92 -14.02 6.31 5.64
CA SER A 92 -13.21 5.76 4.54
C SER A 92 -11.79 5.28 4.90
N ILE A 93 -11.42 5.08 6.18
CA ILE A 93 -10.19 4.36 6.58
C ILE A 93 -10.42 3.61 7.90
N ASN A 94 -10.16 2.30 7.88
CA ASN A 94 -10.21 1.40 9.03
C ASN A 94 -9.37 1.88 10.22
N ASP A 95 -9.94 1.71 11.42
CA ASP A 95 -9.48 2.27 12.68
C ASP A 95 -8.08 1.82 13.11
N ARG A 96 -7.11 2.75 13.06
CA ARG A 96 -5.90 2.71 13.91
C ARG A 96 -6.08 3.54 15.18
N LEU A 97 -7.32 3.88 15.55
CA LEU A 97 -7.59 4.73 16.71
C LEU A 97 -7.81 3.96 18.03
N GLU A 98 -7.61 2.65 18.05
CA GLU A 98 -7.85 1.81 19.23
C GLU A 98 -6.55 1.58 20.04
N ASN A 99 -6.35 2.43 21.05
CA ASN A 99 -5.81 2.08 22.37
C ASN A 99 -5.78 3.34 23.26
N CYS A 100 -6.46 3.27 24.41
CA CYS A 100 -7.04 4.44 25.09
C CYS A 100 -6.24 4.96 26.30
N GLU A 101 -5.15 4.29 26.71
CA GLU A 101 -4.48 4.63 27.99
C GLU A 101 -3.15 5.38 27.84
N ASN A 102 -2.55 5.46 26.63
CA ASN A 102 -1.26 6.13 26.39
C ASN A 102 -1.17 6.80 25.01
N LYS A 103 -2.26 7.44 24.58
CA LYS A 103 -2.33 8.02 23.24
C LYS A 103 -1.66 9.38 23.16
N SER A 104 -0.90 9.60 22.10
CA SER A 104 -0.30 10.90 21.75
C SER A 104 -0.58 11.18 20.29
N PHE A 105 -1.22 12.32 20.01
CA PHE A 105 -1.53 12.75 18.66
C PHE A 105 -0.26 13.06 17.87
N LEU A 106 0.80 13.55 18.54
CA LEU A 106 2.11 13.70 17.91
C LEU A 106 2.72 12.36 17.54
N ARG A 107 2.65 11.36 18.43
CA ARG A 107 3.14 10.01 18.14
C ARG A 107 2.38 9.38 16.96
N ASP A 108 1.06 9.58 16.90
CA ASP A 108 0.22 9.13 15.79
C ASP A 108 0.65 9.82 14.49
N TRP A 109 0.88 11.13 14.52
CA TRP A 109 1.39 11.89 13.39
C TRP A 109 2.74 11.35 12.90
N PHE A 110 3.70 11.14 13.79
CA PHE A 110 4.99 10.56 13.41
C PHE A 110 4.88 9.09 12.96
N SER A 111 3.79 8.40 13.30
CA SER A 111 3.48 7.04 12.81
C SER A 111 2.76 7.01 11.47
N SER A 112 2.31 8.17 10.99
CA SER A 112 1.81 8.36 9.62
C SER A 112 2.92 8.70 8.63
N PHE A 113 4.18 8.58 9.03
CA PHE A 113 5.31 8.58 8.10
C PHE A 113 5.67 7.14 7.77
N PRO A 114 6.17 6.88 6.55
CA PRO A 114 6.74 5.59 6.23
C PRO A 114 7.80 5.21 7.25
N ASP A 115 7.52 4.15 7.97
CA ASP A 115 8.44 3.52 8.89
C ASP A 115 8.37 2.03 8.57
N ASP A 116 9.44 1.51 7.96
CA ASP A 116 9.51 0.10 7.61
C ASP A 116 9.27 -0.75 8.88
N SER A 117 9.77 -0.31 10.04
CA SER A 117 9.60 -1.02 11.32
C SER A 117 8.15 -1.11 11.82
N LYS A 118 7.26 -0.21 11.41
CA LYS A 118 5.83 -0.22 11.79
C LYS A 118 4.97 -1.13 10.92
N ILE A 119 5.50 -1.55 9.77
CA ILE A 119 4.97 -2.70 9.03
C ILE A 119 5.59 -3.99 9.59
N PHE A 120 6.80 -3.94 10.16
CA PHE A 120 7.46 -5.06 10.86
C PHE A 120 6.89 -5.41 12.25
N ASN A 121 5.57 -5.54 12.38
CA ASN A 121 5.05 -6.73 13.08
C ASN A 121 4.85 -7.90 12.10
N PHE A 122 4.98 -7.65 10.80
CA PHE A 122 5.23 -8.69 9.81
C PHE A 122 6.65 -9.21 9.94
N SER A 123 6.79 -10.40 10.51
CA SER A 123 7.91 -11.27 10.22
C SER A 123 7.80 -11.86 8.80
N LEU A 124 7.70 -11.01 7.78
CA LEU A 124 7.79 -11.44 6.38
C LEU A 124 9.20 -11.96 6.04
N ASN A 125 10.18 -11.75 6.93
CA ASN A 125 11.50 -12.37 6.81
C ASN A 125 11.50 -13.85 7.27
N GLU A 126 10.52 -14.28 8.07
CA GLU A 126 10.41 -15.68 8.55
C GLU A 126 9.24 -16.45 7.90
N ILE A 127 8.29 -15.74 7.27
CA ILE A 127 7.12 -16.32 6.64
C ILE A 127 7.37 -16.45 5.14
N SER A 128 7.59 -17.68 4.68
CA SER A 128 7.71 -18.01 3.26
C SER A 128 6.36 -17.97 2.54
N VAL A 129 5.29 -18.51 3.16
CA VAL A 129 3.94 -18.60 2.59
C VAL A 129 2.99 -17.54 3.18
N ILE A 130 2.35 -16.75 2.32
CA ILE A 130 1.40 -15.70 2.69
C ILE A 130 0.02 -16.30 2.92
N ASP A 131 -0.37 -16.37 4.19
CA ASP A 131 -1.72 -16.73 4.66
C ASP A 131 -2.74 -15.63 4.30
N ASP A 132 -4.00 -16.00 4.07
CA ASP A 132 -5.07 -15.12 3.58
C ASP A 132 -5.29 -13.90 4.49
N LYS A 133 -5.05 -14.05 5.79
CA LYS A 133 -5.15 -12.96 6.78
C LYS A 133 -4.24 -11.77 6.46
N TYR A 134 -3.14 -12.02 5.75
CA TYR A 134 -2.15 -11.01 5.38
C TYR A 134 -2.51 -10.26 4.09
N PHE A 135 -3.47 -10.75 3.32
CA PHE A 135 -3.89 -10.08 2.08
C PHE A 135 -4.49 -8.70 2.33
N ASN A 136 -5.21 -8.50 3.43
CA ASN A 136 -5.71 -7.18 3.82
C ASN A 136 -4.58 -6.19 4.07
N GLU A 137 -3.54 -6.60 4.78
CA GLU A 137 -2.39 -5.73 5.04
C GLU A 137 -1.60 -5.44 3.75
N ILE A 138 -1.44 -6.42 2.86
CA ILE A 138 -0.78 -6.21 1.56
C ILE A 138 -1.62 -5.25 0.70
N ALA A 139 -2.93 -5.46 0.63
CA ALA A 139 -3.87 -4.63 -0.14
C ALA A 139 -3.96 -3.20 0.39
N GLU A 140 -3.88 -2.99 1.71
CA GLU A 140 -3.86 -1.66 2.33
C GLU A 140 -2.56 -0.91 1.98
N ASN A 141 -1.41 -1.60 1.98
CA ASN A 141 -0.11 -0.95 2.04
C ASN A 141 0.70 -0.97 0.72
N TYR A 142 0.37 -1.84 -0.24
CA TYR A 142 1.14 -2.02 -1.48
C TYR A 142 0.34 -1.70 -2.74
N LYS A 143 1.04 -1.15 -3.74
CA LYS A 143 0.56 -1.16 -5.13
C LYS A 143 0.94 -2.49 -5.77
N ILE A 144 -0.06 -3.34 -6.00
CA ILE A 144 0.15 -4.71 -6.45
C ILE A 144 0.11 -4.78 -7.97
N PHE A 145 1.19 -5.28 -8.56
CA PHE A 145 1.29 -5.56 -9.97
C PHE A 145 1.15 -7.06 -10.24
N LEU A 146 0.44 -7.39 -11.31
CA LEU A 146 0.29 -8.75 -11.81
C LEU A 146 0.90 -8.84 -13.21
N ASP A 147 1.53 -9.97 -13.51
CA ASP A 147 2.01 -10.30 -14.85
C ASP A 147 1.18 -11.44 -15.49
N GLN A 148 1.52 -11.77 -16.73
CA GLN A 148 0.85 -12.82 -17.49
C GLN A 148 1.05 -14.20 -16.89
N THR A 149 2.18 -14.45 -16.23
CA THR A 149 2.49 -15.78 -15.68
C THR A 149 1.53 -16.15 -14.55
N ILE A 150 1.16 -15.18 -13.71
CA ILE A 150 0.17 -15.39 -12.65
C ILE A 150 -1.24 -15.54 -13.23
N LEU A 151 -1.64 -14.66 -14.14
CA LEU A 151 -3.01 -14.68 -14.71
C LEU A 151 -3.31 -15.98 -15.47
N LEU A 152 -2.28 -16.63 -16.01
CA LEU A 152 -2.38 -17.89 -16.74
C LEU A 152 -2.07 -19.13 -15.89
N SER A 153 -1.73 -18.97 -14.60
CA SER A 153 -1.39 -20.09 -13.71
C SER A 153 -2.62 -20.92 -13.35
N GLU A 154 -2.48 -22.24 -13.33
CA GLU A 154 -3.60 -23.15 -12.98
C GLU A 154 -4.11 -22.91 -11.55
N ASN A 155 -5.43 -22.96 -11.33
CA ASN A 155 -6.08 -22.84 -10.02
C ASN A 155 -5.78 -21.55 -9.23
N ILE A 156 -5.29 -20.50 -9.91
CA ILE A 156 -5.01 -19.20 -9.28
C ILE A 156 -6.28 -18.40 -8.95
N GLU A 157 -7.40 -18.73 -9.62
CA GLU A 157 -8.62 -17.94 -9.56
C GLU A 157 -9.13 -17.78 -8.11
N ASP A 158 -9.20 -18.87 -7.35
CA ASP A 158 -9.71 -18.85 -5.97
C ASP A 158 -8.93 -17.87 -5.09
N ILE A 159 -7.60 -17.91 -5.18
CA ILE A 159 -6.73 -17.04 -4.38
C ILE A 159 -6.81 -15.59 -4.85
N ILE A 160 -6.86 -15.36 -6.17
CA ILE A 160 -7.05 -14.02 -6.72
C ILE A 160 -8.39 -13.43 -6.28
N GLN A 161 -9.46 -14.22 -6.14
CA GLN A 161 -10.74 -13.71 -5.62
C GLN A 161 -10.65 -13.30 -4.14
N ILE A 162 -9.90 -14.04 -3.32
CA ILE A 162 -9.66 -13.68 -1.91
C ILE A 162 -8.87 -12.37 -1.85
N LEU A 163 -7.78 -12.26 -2.60
CA LEU A 163 -6.99 -11.02 -2.67
C LEU A 163 -7.81 -9.87 -3.28
N ALA A 164 -8.65 -10.12 -4.27
CA ALA A 164 -9.53 -9.12 -4.88
C ALA A 164 -10.54 -8.54 -3.88
N LYS A 165 -11.07 -9.38 -2.97
CA LYS A 165 -11.92 -8.90 -1.87
C LYS A 165 -11.15 -7.96 -0.94
N ALA A 166 -9.91 -8.31 -0.58
CA ALA A 166 -9.04 -7.44 0.21
C ALA A 166 -8.75 -6.11 -0.51
N MET A 167 -8.50 -6.15 -1.83
CA MET A 167 -8.29 -4.95 -2.64
C MET A 167 -9.53 -4.05 -2.67
N GLU A 168 -10.72 -4.62 -2.79
CA GLU A 168 -12.01 -3.90 -2.79
C GLU A 168 -12.26 -3.20 -1.45
N GLU A 169 -12.07 -3.92 -0.32
CA GLU A 169 -12.23 -3.37 1.04
C GLU A 169 -11.29 -2.20 1.32
N ASN A 170 -10.12 -2.18 0.66
CA ASN A 170 -9.10 -1.14 0.81
C ASN A 170 -9.13 -0.08 -0.31
N ASN A 171 -10.13 -0.11 -1.20
CA ASN A 171 -10.25 0.79 -2.35
C ASN A 171 -8.95 0.86 -3.20
N ASN A 172 -8.29 -0.30 -3.35
CA ASN A 172 -7.06 -0.47 -4.11
C ASN A 172 -7.33 -1.27 -5.39
N LYS A 173 -6.40 -1.20 -6.35
CA LYS A 173 -6.54 -1.86 -7.66
C LYS A 173 -5.25 -2.57 -8.05
N PHE A 174 -5.40 -3.70 -8.74
CA PHE A 174 -4.29 -4.37 -9.40
C PHE A 174 -3.82 -3.53 -10.57
N ILE A 175 -2.51 -3.34 -10.68
CA ILE A 175 -1.90 -2.63 -11.81
C ILE A 175 -1.40 -3.67 -12.79
N ILE A 176 -1.86 -3.57 -14.04
CA ILE A 176 -1.50 -4.53 -15.08
C ILE A 176 -0.91 -3.76 -16.26
N PRO A 177 0.38 -3.95 -16.58
CA PRO A 177 0.98 -3.29 -17.72
C PRO A 177 0.27 -3.65 -19.04
N LEU A 178 0.14 -2.71 -19.96
CA LEU A 178 -0.48 -2.93 -21.27
C LEU A 178 0.21 -4.08 -22.03
N LYS A 179 1.54 -4.19 -21.92
CA LYS A 179 2.30 -5.30 -22.51
C LYS A 179 1.94 -6.67 -21.98
N VAL A 180 1.47 -6.77 -20.73
CA VAL A 180 0.96 -8.04 -20.17
C VAL A 180 -0.33 -8.44 -20.89
N ILE A 181 -1.23 -7.48 -21.13
CA ILE A 181 -2.49 -7.73 -21.85
C ILE A 181 -2.22 -8.15 -23.31
N GLU A 182 -1.32 -7.44 -24.00
CA GLU A 182 -0.92 -7.79 -25.37
C GLU A 182 -0.36 -9.22 -25.46
N GLU A 183 0.43 -9.64 -24.47
CA GLU A 183 1.04 -10.98 -24.48
C GLU A 183 0.03 -12.09 -24.22
N ILE A 184 -0.91 -11.89 -23.29
CA ILE A 184 -2.04 -12.82 -23.09
C ILE A 184 -2.84 -12.98 -24.38
N GLN A 185 -3.14 -11.88 -25.08
CA GLN A 185 -3.88 -11.91 -26.35
C GLN A 185 -3.11 -12.62 -27.46
N LYS A 186 -1.80 -12.38 -27.60
CA LYS A 186 -0.96 -13.11 -28.57
C LYS A 186 -1.00 -14.61 -28.32
N GLN A 187 -0.86 -15.05 -27.07
CA GLN A 187 -0.89 -16.47 -26.74
C GLN A 187 -2.22 -17.13 -27.11
N MET A 188 -3.34 -16.41 -27.03
CA MET A 188 -4.64 -16.91 -27.51
C MET A 188 -4.68 -17.10 -29.03
N ILE A 189 -4.10 -16.16 -29.78
CA ILE A 189 -4.10 -16.20 -31.26
C ILE A 189 -3.16 -17.31 -31.78
N TYR A 190 -2.01 -17.51 -31.14
CA TYR A 190 -0.98 -18.46 -31.59
C TYR A 190 -1.14 -19.89 -31.02
N SER A 191 -2.05 -20.11 -30.06
CA SER A 191 -2.30 -21.44 -29.48
C SER A 191 -3.00 -22.36 -30.48
N ASN A 192 -2.21 -23.12 -31.24
CA ASN A 192 -2.66 -24.06 -32.27
C ASN A 192 -3.10 -25.43 -31.70
N LYS A 193 -3.69 -25.49 -30.48
CA LYS A 193 -4.12 -26.73 -29.81
C LYS A 193 -5.54 -26.60 -29.26
N GLU A 194 -6.26 -27.72 -29.24
CA GLU A 194 -7.70 -27.92 -29.02
C GLU A 194 -8.39 -27.26 -27.79
N LYS A 195 -7.68 -26.46 -26.98
CA LYS A 195 -8.25 -25.60 -25.94
C LYS A 195 -7.48 -24.27 -25.88
N VAL A 196 -8.14 -23.19 -26.27
CA VAL A 196 -7.67 -21.82 -25.99
C VAL A 196 -7.69 -21.64 -24.47
N ASN A 197 -6.55 -21.31 -23.86
CA ASN A 197 -6.51 -20.97 -22.44
C ASN A 197 -7.09 -19.56 -22.25
N THR A 198 -8.40 -19.47 -21.98
CA THR A 198 -9.12 -18.20 -21.77
C THR A 198 -8.98 -17.65 -20.36
N GLN A 199 -8.41 -18.43 -19.43
CA GLN A 199 -8.43 -18.16 -18.00
C GLN A 199 -7.93 -16.76 -17.65
N GLY A 200 -6.83 -16.32 -18.27
CA GLY A 200 -6.26 -15.00 -18.01
C GLY A 200 -7.25 -13.87 -18.34
N ILE A 201 -7.98 -13.98 -19.46
CA ILE A 201 -8.99 -12.98 -19.84
C ILE A 201 -10.23 -13.11 -18.95
N ASP A 202 -10.66 -14.33 -18.62
CA ASP A 202 -11.81 -14.56 -17.74
C ASP A 202 -11.58 -13.95 -16.33
N ILE A 203 -10.36 -14.07 -15.79
CA ILE A 203 -9.95 -13.43 -14.53
C ILE A 203 -9.97 -11.90 -14.69
N LEU A 204 -9.37 -11.38 -15.76
CA LEU A 204 -9.33 -9.94 -16.03
C LEU A 204 -10.72 -9.33 -16.15
N GLU A 205 -11.64 -9.98 -16.87
CA GLU A 205 -13.04 -9.53 -17.02
C GLU A 205 -13.76 -9.49 -15.66
N LYS A 206 -13.60 -10.53 -14.84
CA LYS A 206 -14.15 -10.57 -13.48
C LYS A 206 -13.62 -9.42 -12.62
N LEU A 207 -12.32 -9.19 -12.61
CA LEU A 207 -11.71 -8.10 -11.83
C LEU A 207 -12.11 -6.71 -12.38
N GLN A 208 -12.18 -6.56 -13.70
CA GLN A 208 -12.58 -5.31 -14.36
C GLN A 208 -14.05 -4.96 -14.07
N SER A 209 -14.95 -5.96 -14.05
CA SER A 209 -16.37 -5.76 -13.72
C SER A 209 -16.58 -5.20 -12.30
N ARG A 210 -15.62 -5.47 -11.39
CA ARG A 210 -15.57 -4.95 -10.02
C ARG A 210 -14.74 -3.68 -9.87
N ASN A 211 -14.25 -3.10 -10.98
CA ASN A 211 -13.40 -1.91 -10.99
C ASN A 211 -12.06 -2.10 -10.23
N LEU A 212 -11.54 -3.33 -10.17
CA LEU A 212 -10.33 -3.70 -9.41
C LEU A 212 -9.05 -3.75 -10.24
N VAL A 213 -9.10 -3.39 -11.53
CA VAL A 213 -7.94 -3.39 -12.42
C VAL A 213 -7.68 -1.96 -12.94
N ASP A 214 -6.40 -1.62 -13.02
CA ASP A 214 -5.90 -0.41 -13.65
C ASP A 214 -4.85 -0.80 -14.70
N ILE A 215 -5.24 -0.77 -15.97
CA ILE A 215 -4.34 -1.10 -17.09
C ILE A 215 -3.51 0.14 -17.43
N ARG A 216 -2.18 0.00 -17.42
CA ARG A 216 -1.25 1.13 -17.62
C ARG A 216 -0.14 0.79 -18.59
N GLY A 217 0.36 1.76 -19.32
CA GLY A 217 1.52 1.58 -20.20
C GLY A 217 1.33 2.30 -21.53
N GLU A 218 2.36 2.28 -22.34
CA GLU A 218 2.38 2.90 -23.66
C GLU A 218 2.61 1.86 -24.74
N VAL A 219 2.11 2.11 -25.95
CA VAL A 219 2.31 1.18 -27.09
C VAL A 219 3.79 1.03 -27.44
N THR A 220 4.58 2.07 -27.14
CA THR A 220 6.04 2.18 -27.31
C THR A 220 6.86 1.39 -26.29
N ASP A 221 6.24 0.85 -25.24
CA ASP A 221 6.93 -0.03 -24.30
C ASP A 221 7.57 -1.21 -25.05
N ILE A 222 8.84 -1.52 -24.75
CA ILE A 222 9.62 -2.47 -25.57
C ILE A 222 9.22 -3.91 -25.24
N ASN A 223 9.32 -4.27 -23.97
CA ASN A 223 8.99 -5.60 -23.46
C ASN A 223 8.58 -5.53 -21.99
N ILE A 224 7.89 -6.57 -21.53
CA ILE A 224 7.33 -6.68 -20.17
C ILE A 224 8.40 -6.40 -19.11
N THR A 225 9.54 -7.07 -19.19
CA THR A 225 10.63 -6.96 -18.21
C THR A 225 11.17 -5.54 -18.07
N SER A 226 11.48 -4.88 -19.18
CA SER A 226 11.98 -3.49 -19.19
C SER A 226 10.94 -2.48 -18.68
N THR A 227 9.66 -2.70 -18.99
CA THR A 227 8.55 -1.89 -18.48
C THR A 227 8.46 -2.03 -16.96
N PHE A 228 8.48 -3.26 -16.43
CA PHE A 228 8.50 -3.47 -14.98
C PHE A 228 9.70 -2.83 -14.31
N LEU A 229 10.92 -3.04 -14.81
CA LEU A 229 12.13 -2.46 -14.21
C LEU A 229 12.10 -0.94 -14.17
N SER A 230 11.74 -0.30 -15.29
CA SER A 230 11.69 1.17 -15.37
C SER A 230 10.62 1.76 -14.45
N VAL A 231 9.44 1.14 -14.38
CA VAL A 231 8.36 1.56 -13.47
C VAL A 231 8.80 1.37 -12.02
N PHE A 232 9.35 0.21 -11.66
CA PHE A 232 9.70 -0.08 -10.28
C PHE A 232 10.86 0.79 -9.80
N ALA A 233 11.92 0.96 -10.60
CA ALA A 233 13.02 1.87 -10.28
C ALA A 233 12.55 3.32 -10.11
N LYS A 234 11.62 3.79 -10.96
CA LYS A 234 11.08 5.15 -10.88
C LYS A 234 10.19 5.38 -9.67
N PHE A 235 9.41 4.38 -9.27
CA PHE A 235 8.33 4.54 -8.29
C PHE A 235 8.61 3.92 -6.92
N LYS A 236 9.67 3.12 -6.74
CA LYS A 236 10.02 2.52 -5.43
C LYS A 236 10.31 3.55 -4.33
N SER A 237 10.70 4.78 -4.68
CA SER A 237 10.88 5.88 -3.72
C SER A 237 9.58 6.55 -3.30
N LEU A 238 8.50 6.35 -4.07
CA LEU A 238 7.22 7.02 -3.88
C LEU A 238 6.13 6.09 -3.33
N TYR A 239 6.19 4.81 -3.69
CA TYR A 239 5.19 3.82 -3.32
C TYR A 239 5.86 2.53 -2.88
N ARG A 240 5.20 1.82 -1.97
CA ARG A 240 5.48 0.41 -1.77
C ARG A 240 4.90 -0.37 -2.93
N LEU A 241 5.76 -1.10 -3.61
CA LEU A 241 5.42 -1.86 -4.80
C LEU A 241 5.45 -3.33 -4.45
N ALA A 242 4.43 -4.07 -4.89
CA ALA A 242 4.41 -5.51 -4.85
C ALA A 242 4.31 -6.05 -6.28
N LEU A 243 5.10 -7.07 -6.59
CA LEU A 243 5.01 -7.81 -7.84
C LEU A 243 4.63 -9.25 -7.52
N ILE A 244 3.57 -9.75 -8.13
CA ILE A 244 3.26 -11.18 -8.14
C ILE A 244 3.62 -11.70 -9.53
N THR A 245 4.63 -12.56 -9.60
CA THR A 245 5.14 -13.16 -10.84
C THR A 245 5.68 -14.56 -10.58
N ASN A 246 5.47 -15.47 -11.52
CA ASN A 246 6.13 -16.77 -11.60
C ASN A 246 7.31 -16.74 -12.60
N ASP A 247 7.59 -15.60 -13.25
CA ASP A 247 8.79 -15.40 -14.07
C ASP A 247 10.01 -15.14 -13.18
N ILE A 248 10.88 -16.14 -13.13
CA ILE A 248 12.11 -16.14 -12.35
C ILE A 248 13.04 -14.98 -12.73
N LYS A 249 13.19 -14.69 -14.03
CA LYS A 249 14.10 -13.64 -14.50
C LYS A 249 13.59 -12.27 -14.08
N LEU A 250 12.28 -12.05 -14.25
CA LEU A 250 11.64 -10.81 -13.81
C LEU A 250 11.74 -10.65 -12.28
N ALA A 251 11.44 -11.71 -11.52
CA ALA A 251 11.52 -11.70 -10.07
C ALA A 251 12.93 -11.35 -9.56
N SER A 252 13.96 -11.99 -10.11
CA SER A 252 15.36 -11.75 -9.74
C SER A 252 15.79 -10.32 -10.05
N GLN A 253 15.48 -9.80 -11.24
CA GLN A 253 15.85 -8.43 -11.61
C GLN A 253 15.13 -7.36 -10.78
N ILE A 254 13.85 -7.59 -10.43
CA ILE A 254 13.10 -6.68 -9.56
C ILE A 254 13.58 -6.77 -8.12
N SER A 255 13.96 -7.96 -7.65
CA SER A 255 14.54 -8.16 -6.31
C SER A 255 15.91 -7.48 -6.20
N ALA A 256 16.71 -7.48 -7.27
CA ALA A 256 18.00 -6.78 -7.31
C ALA A 256 17.87 -5.27 -7.03
N LEU A 257 16.76 -4.64 -7.44
CA LEU A 257 16.47 -3.23 -7.14
C LEU A 257 16.37 -2.92 -5.64
N ASN A 258 16.15 -3.93 -4.79
CA ASN A 258 16.18 -3.75 -3.33
C ASN A 258 17.60 -3.67 -2.78
N ASN A 259 18.56 -4.31 -3.45
CA ASN A 259 19.96 -4.37 -3.03
C ASN A 259 20.80 -3.24 -3.66
N GLU A 260 20.31 -2.62 -4.74
CA GLU A 260 20.95 -1.47 -5.37
C GLU A 260 20.87 -0.20 -4.50
N SER A 261 21.83 0.72 -4.69
CA SER A 261 21.91 2.02 -3.99
C SER A 261 20.78 3.00 -4.33
N ILE A 262 19.67 2.52 -4.88
CA ILE A 262 18.49 3.32 -5.21
C ILE A 262 17.72 3.53 -3.91
N GLU A 263 17.60 4.77 -3.45
CA GLU A 263 16.80 5.11 -2.27
C GLU A 263 15.30 4.80 -2.51
N GLY A 264 14.63 4.20 -1.52
CA GLY A 264 13.20 3.92 -1.56
C GLY A 264 12.79 2.71 -0.75
N PHE A 265 11.52 2.33 -0.86
CA PHE A 265 10.96 1.15 -0.21
C PHE A 265 11.49 -0.14 -0.84
N ASN A 266 11.64 -1.17 -0.02
CA ASN A 266 11.82 -2.52 -0.52
C ASN A 266 10.57 -2.97 -1.27
N ILE A 267 10.79 -3.50 -2.47
CA ILE A 267 9.78 -4.09 -3.32
C ILE A 267 9.47 -5.49 -2.79
N LEU A 268 8.19 -5.77 -2.58
CA LEU A 268 7.71 -7.10 -2.19
C LEU A 268 7.54 -7.96 -3.45
N VAL A 269 8.36 -8.98 -3.61
CA VAL A 269 8.27 -9.90 -4.76
C VAL A 269 7.68 -11.23 -4.30
N LEU A 270 6.57 -11.61 -4.92
CA LEU A 270 5.76 -12.78 -4.60
C LEU A 270 5.63 -13.69 -5.82
N LYS A 271 5.38 -14.98 -5.58
CA LYS A 271 5.01 -15.99 -6.56
C LYS A 271 3.79 -16.77 -6.10
N TYR A 272 3.16 -17.47 -7.03
CA TYR A 272 2.10 -18.41 -6.75
C TYR A 272 2.58 -19.84 -6.99
N GLU A 273 2.37 -20.72 -6.01
CA GLU A 273 2.61 -22.15 -6.13
C GLU A 273 1.31 -22.93 -5.94
N VAL A 274 1.02 -23.83 -6.90
CA VAL A 274 -0.20 -24.64 -6.89
C VAL A 274 -0.24 -25.52 -5.63
N GLY A 275 -1.34 -25.46 -4.90
CA GLY A 275 -1.53 -26.23 -3.66
C GLY A 275 -0.88 -25.62 -2.41
N VAL A 276 -0.04 -24.58 -2.55
CA VAL A 276 0.60 -23.87 -1.44
C VAL A 276 0.02 -22.46 -1.27
N GLY A 277 -0.16 -21.74 -2.37
CA GLY A 277 -0.68 -20.38 -2.38
C GLY A 277 0.35 -19.32 -2.76
N ILE A 278 0.14 -18.08 -2.33
CA ILE A 278 1.09 -16.98 -2.58
C ILE A 278 2.24 -17.11 -1.60
N LYS A 279 3.47 -17.08 -2.10
CA LYS A 279 4.68 -17.11 -1.29
C LYS A 279 5.67 -16.05 -1.74
N LYS A 280 6.63 -15.72 -0.89
CA LYS A 280 7.75 -14.86 -1.28
C LYS A 280 8.70 -15.60 -2.22
N TRP A 281 9.44 -14.83 -3.01
CA TRP A 281 10.67 -15.30 -3.61
C TRP A 281 11.79 -15.34 -2.57
N GLU A 282 12.50 -16.47 -2.47
CA GLU A 282 13.67 -16.64 -1.61
C GLU A 282 14.96 -16.72 -2.44
N GLU A 283 16.12 -16.28 -1.90
CA GLU A 283 17.42 -16.38 -2.58
C GLU A 283 17.81 -17.83 -2.96
N ASN A 284 17.28 -18.84 -2.27
CA ASN A 284 17.54 -20.23 -2.62
C ASN A 284 16.72 -20.73 -3.81
N ASP A 285 15.59 -20.07 -4.13
CA ASP A 285 14.87 -20.33 -5.39
C ASP A 285 15.74 -19.93 -6.60
N GLU A 286 16.75 -19.08 -6.40
CA GLU A 286 17.75 -18.75 -7.42
C GLU A 286 18.86 -19.80 -7.60
N LYS A 287 19.06 -20.72 -6.64
CA LYS A 287 20.09 -21.78 -6.75
C LYS A 287 19.60 -23.03 -7.48
N ASP A 288 18.30 -23.32 -7.42
CA ASP A 288 17.68 -24.36 -8.26
C ASP A 288 17.81 -24.02 -9.76
N ILE A 289 17.99 -22.73 -10.09
CA ILE A 289 18.26 -22.21 -11.44
C ILE A 289 19.59 -22.74 -12.00
N ASN A 290 20.67 -22.72 -11.20
CA ASN A 290 21.98 -23.16 -11.70
C ASN A 290 22.02 -24.68 -11.91
N PHE A 291 21.28 -25.46 -11.14
CA PHE A 291 21.23 -26.91 -11.32
C PHE A 291 20.41 -27.33 -12.55
N VAL A 292 19.30 -26.62 -12.83
CA VAL A 292 18.45 -26.90 -14.01
C VAL A 292 19.10 -26.42 -15.30
N ILE A 293 19.76 -25.25 -15.32
CA ILE A 293 20.47 -24.75 -16.51
C ILE A 293 21.64 -25.68 -16.87
N GLN A 294 22.41 -26.12 -15.87
CA GLN A 294 23.56 -27.00 -16.07
C GLN A 294 23.13 -28.41 -16.53
N GLY A 295 22.01 -28.92 -16.03
CA GLY A 295 21.42 -30.19 -16.51
C GLY A 295 20.82 -30.14 -17.92
N MET A 296 20.42 -28.96 -18.42
CA MET A 296 19.94 -28.79 -19.80
C MET A 296 21.10 -28.64 -20.80
N GLU A 297 22.19 -27.97 -20.43
CA GLU A 297 23.41 -27.90 -21.25
C GLU A 297 24.14 -29.25 -21.37
N ASP A 298 24.04 -30.11 -20.36
CA ASP A 298 24.61 -31.47 -20.38
C ASP A 298 23.76 -32.47 -21.20
N MET A 299 22.49 -32.16 -21.48
CA MET A 299 21.60 -32.96 -22.34
C MET A 299 21.65 -32.55 -23.82
N GLU A 300 22.07 -31.32 -24.14
CA GLU A 300 22.30 -30.90 -25.53
C GLU A 300 23.70 -31.26 -26.06
N ASN A 301 24.63 -31.66 -25.18
CA ASN A 301 26.01 -32.05 -25.53
C ASN A 301 26.29 -33.57 -25.47
N ASN A 302 25.27 -34.41 -25.36
CA ASN A 302 25.35 -35.89 -25.46
C ASN A 302 24.37 -36.41 -26.51
#